data_AF-A0A0S4J0X2-F1
#
_entry.id   AF-A0A0S4J0X2-F1
#
_cell.length_a   1.000
_cell.length_b   1.000
_cell.length_c   1.000
_cell.angle_alpha   90.00
_cell.angle_beta   90.00
_cell.angle_gamma   90.00
#
_symmetry.space_group_name_H-M   'P 1'
#
loop_
_entity.id
_entity.type
_entity.pdbx_description
1 polymer ?
#
loop_
_entity_poly.entity_id
_entity_poly.type
_entity_poly.pdbx_seq_one_letter_code
_entity_poly.pdbx_strand_id
1 'polypeptide(L)'
;MSGNVEASNTIEFLHTLGKLKDTPRTGWVENKIPNVESVADHMYRMSVLCMMCPDTTLDKNRMIRMALCHDMAESIVGDISPGMKVPAEVKFERESTAMKHMTSLVPALGGEDMKGLWEEYEAQETAESHFVRDMDLLEMIVQAHHYEASAEKDLSGFYKSGDRIKHPWARQILETLKATSPAKLRAEAAAAAPAVQ
;
A
#
# COMPACT_ATOMS: atom_id res chain seq x y z
N MET A 1 -31.90 18.26 -15.45
CA MET A 1 -31.53 18.37 -14.02
C MET A 1 -30.67 17.21 -13.54
N SER A 2 -30.82 15.99 -14.09
CA SER A 2 -29.97 14.82 -13.76
C SER A 2 -28.48 15.03 -14.03
N GLY A 3 -28.10 15.62 -15.18
CA GLY A 3 -26.69 15.82 -15.53
C GLY A 3 -25.89 16.75 -14.60
N ASN A 4 -26.55 17.72 -13.93
CA ASN A 4 -25.87 18.57 -12.95
C ASN A 4 -25.58 17.82 -11.63
N VAL A 5 -26.47 16.92 -11.22
CA VAL A 5 -26.28 16.11 -10.01
C VAL A 5 -25.16 15.09 -10.22
N GLU A 6 -25.06 14.48 -11.40
CA GLU A 6 -23.97 13.55 -11.71
C GLU A 6 -22.60 14.23 -11.73
N ALA A 7 -22.49 15.45 -12.27
CA ALA A 7 -21.25 16.21 -12.26
C ALA A 7 -20.82 16.59 -10.83
N SER A 8 -21.76 17.06 -10.00
CA SER A 8 -21.48 17.40 -8.59
C SER A 8 -21.00 16.19 -7.80
N ASN A 9 -21.67 15.03 -7.92
CA ASN A 9 -21.26 13.82 -7.21
C ASN A 9 -19.89 13.31 -7.70
N THR A 10 -19.62 13.40 -8.99
CA THR A 10 -18.31 13.03 -9.56
C THR A 10 -17.21 13.93 -9.00
N ILE A 11 -17.45 15.24 -8.91
CA ILE A 11 -16.51 16.20 -8.31
C ILE A 11 -16.27 15.87 -6.83
N GLU A 12 -17.32 15.55 -6.07
CA GLU A 12 -17.21 15.15 -4.67
C GLU A 12 -16.38 13.87 -4.49
N PHE A 13 -16.62 12.86 -5.33
CA PHE A 13 -15.83 11.63 -5.36
C PHE A 13 -14.35 11.93 -5.64
N LEU A 14 -14.06 12.73 -6.67
CA LEU A 14 -12.69 13.08 -7.06
C LEU A 14 -11.97 13.91 -5.99
N HIS A 15 -12.66 14.84 -5.32
CA HIS A 15 -12.09 15.60 -4.20
C HIS A 15 -11.82 14.70 -2.99
N THR A 16 -12.72 13.77 -2.70
CA THR A 16 -12.55 12.81 -1.61
C THR A 16 -11.35 11.92 -1.90
N LEU A 17 -11.32 11.24 -3.03
CA LEU A 17 -10.20 10.41 -3.46
C LEU A 17 -8.88 11.19 -3.52
N GLY A 18 -8.94 12.46 -3.94
CA GLY A 18 -7.79 13.36 -4.02
C GLY A 18 -7.06 13.56 -2.70
N LYS A 19 -7.73 13.37 -1.55
CA LYS A 19 -7.11 13.46 -0.22
C LYS A 19 -6.00 12.43 0.01
N LEU A 20 -5.99 11.32 -0.74
CA LEU A 20 -4.89 10.33 -0.67
C LEU A 20 -3.53 10.94 -1.01
N LYS A 21 -3.49 12.00 -1.83
CA LYS A 21 -2.26 12.72 -2.16
C LYS A 21 -1.65 13.45 -0.96
N ASP A 22 -2.50 13.83 -0.02
CA ASP A 22 -2.13 14.54 1.20
C ASP A 22 -2.16 13.63 2.45
N THR A 23 -2.47 12.34 2.27
CA THR A 23 -2.49 11.35 3.35
C THR A 23 -1.12 10.67 3.41
N PRO A 24 -0.25 11.02 4.37
CA PRO A 24 1.06 10.40 4.50
C PRO A 24 0.92 8.95 5.00
N ARG A 25 1.79 8.05 4.53
CA ARG A 25 1.85 6.68 5.06
C ARG A 25 2.33 6.70 6.52
N THR A 26 1.44 6.39 7.45
CA THR A 26 1.57 6.55 8.91
C THR A 26 2.77 5.78 9.47
N GLY A 27 3.05 4.59 8.92
CA GLY A 27 4.22 3.79 9.35
C GLY A 27 5.55 4.56 9.23
N TRP A 28 5.73 5.36 8.18
CA TRP A 28 6.93 6.19 8.00
C TRP A 28 6.94 7.41 8.93
N VAL A 29 5.78 8.02 9.15
CA VAL A 29 5.60 9.15 10.08
C VAL A 29 5.96 8.74 11.50
N GLU A 30 5.48 7.59 11.97
CA GLU A 30 5.80 7.03 13.29
C GLU A 30 7.29 6.75 13.47
N ASN A 31 7.97 6.37 12.38
CA ASN A 31 9.43 6.19 12.34
C ASN A 31 10.19 7.51 12.08
N LYS A 32 9.48 8.65 12.12
CA LYS A 32 10.01 10.02 11.97
C LYS A 32 10.77 10.23 10.67
N ILE A 33 10.39 9.55 9.59
CA ILE A 33 10.99 9.77 8.26
C ILE A 33 10.51 11.14 7.75
N PRO A 34 11.40 12.01 7.26
CA PRO A 34 10.99 13.28 6.66
C PRO A 34 10.46 13.06 5.24
N ASN A 35 9.54 13.92 4.78
CA ASN A 35 9.01 13.92 3.41
C ASN A 35 8.57 12.53 2.93
N VAL A 36 7.68 11.91 3.72
CA VAL A 36 7.19 10.56 3.44
C VAL A 36 6.28 10.54 2.21
N GLU A 37 6.21 9.39 1.57
CA GLU A 37 5.26 9.13 0.50
C GLU A 37 3.81 9.27 0.99
N SER A 38 2.93 9.63 0.05
CA SER A 38 1.50 9.59 0.26
C SER A 38 0.93 8.19 -0.02
N VAL A 39 -0.28 7.91 0.45
CA VAL A 39 -1.01 6.66 0.11
C VAL A 39 -1.18 6.54 -1.41
N ALA A 40 -1.38 7.66 -2.11
CA ALA A 40 -1.47 7.65 -3.58
C ALA A 40 -0.15 7.23 -4.27
N ASP A 41 1.01 7.61 -3.72
CA ASP A 41 2.33 7.21 -4.24
C ASP A 41 2.53 5.69 -4.11
N HIS A 42 2.18 5.16 -2.93
CA HIS A 42 2.20 3.72 -2.63
C HIS A 42 1.36 2.93 -3.63
N MET A 43 0.09 3.31 -3.80
CA MET A 43 -0.84 2.65 -4.72
C MET A 43 -0.36 2.73 -6.18
N TYR A 44 0.24 3.85 -6.59
CA TYR A 44 0.80 3.99 -7.94
C TYR A 44 1.89 2.93 -8.21
N ARG A 45 2.89 2.81 -7.31
CA ARG A 45 3.99 1.86 -7.52
C ARG A 45 3.52 0.41 -7.37
N MET A 46 2.54 0.13 -6.50
CA MET A 46 1.88 -1.17 -6.44
C MET A 46 1.21 -1.55 -7.76
N SER A 47 0.51 -0.62 -8.42
CA SER A 47 -0.11 -0.88 -9.73
C SER A 47 0.95 -1.24 -10.78
N VAL A 48 2.11 -0.58 -10.77
CA VAL A 48 3.24 -0.92 -11.63
C VAL A 48 3.78 -2.33 -11.32
N LEU A 49 3.91 -2.70 -10.03
CA LEU A 49 4.29 -4.06 -9.64
C LEU A 49 3.28 -5.11 -10.16
N CYS A 50 1.98 -4.80 -10.12
CA CYS A 50 0.94 -5.67 -10.68
C CYS A 50 1.06 -5.82 -12.21
N MET A 51 1.44 -4.76 -12.94
CA MET A 51 1.74 -4.86 -14.39
C MET A 51 2.91 -5.82 -14.67
N MET A 52 3.90 -5.84 -13.79
CA MET A 52 5.10 -6.66 -13.88
C MET A 52 4.89 -8.12 -13.49
N CYS A 53 3.67 -8.52 -13.10
CA CYS A 53 3.37 -9.90 -12.70
C CYS A 53 3.87 -10.90 -13.76
N PRO A 54 4.75 -11.86 -13.40
CA PRO A 54 5.29 -12.81 -14.36
C PRO A 54 4.31 -13.95 -14.67
N ASP A 55 3.28 -14.15 -13.83
CA ASP A 55 2.26 -15.17 -14.03
C ASP A 55 1.26 -14.72 -15.10
N THR A 56 1.25 -15.43 -16.23
CA THR A 56 0.34 -15.13 -17.35
C THR A 56 -1.08 -15.69 -17.16
N THR A 57 -1.32 -16.45 -16.08
CA THR A 57 -2.64 -17.00 -15.76
C THR A 57 -3.51 -16.04 -14.95
N LEU A 58 -2.90 -15.03 -14.32
CA LEU A 58 -3.60 -14.01 -13.53
C LEU A 58 -4.06 -12.83 -14.40
N ASP A 59 -5.23 -12.26 -14.08
CA ASP A 59 -5.70 -11.04 -14.75
C ASP A 59 -4.97 -9.80 -14.22
N LYS A 60 -3.93 -9.38 -14.95
CA LYS A 60 -3.17 -8.16 -14.65
C LYS A 60 -4.03 -6.90 -14.58
N ASN A 61 -5.03 -6.76 -15.47
CA ASN A 61 -5.89 -5.58 -15.46
C ASN A 61 -6.76 -5.56 -14.21
N ARG A 62 -7.22 -6.72 -13.73
CA ARG A 62 -7.93 -6.83 -12.45
C ARG A 62 -7.01 -6.46 -11.29
N MET A 63 -5.79 -7.03 -11.23
CA MET A 63 -4.82 -6.73 -10.17
C MET A 63 -4.44 -5.24 -10.12
N ILE A 64 -4.20 -4.62 -11.27
CA ILE A 64 -3.90 -3.17 -11.36
C ILE A 64 -5.06 -2.35 -10.80
N ARG A 65 -6.29 -2.65 -11.21
CA ARG A 65 -7.49 -1.95 -10.72
C ARG A 65 -7.70 -2.17 -9.23
N MET A 66 -7.46 -3.39 -8.74
CA MET A 66 -7.52 -3.71 -7.31
C MET A 66 -6.49 -2.90 -6.50
N ALA A 67 -5.23 -2.85 -6.95
CA ALA A 67 -4.20 -2.02 -6.33
C ALA A 67 -4.59 -0.53 -6.30
N LEU A 68 -5.26 -0.03 -7.34
CA LEU A 68 -5.79 1.35 -7.38
C LEU A 68 -7.03 1.57 -6.49
N CYS A 69 -7.64 0.53 -5.95
CA CYS A 69 -8.84 0.62 -5.13
C CYS A 69 -8.63 0.26 -3.65
N HIS A 70 -7.62 -0.54 -3.33
CA HIS A 70 -7.53 -1.21 -2.03
C HIS A 70 -7.44 -0.25 -0.82
N ASP A 71 -6.69 0.85 -0.93
CA ASP A 71 -6.55 1.87 0.13
C ASP A 71 -7.42 3.12 -0.13
N MET A 72 -8.40 3.08 -1.05
CA MET A 72 -9.26 4.24 -1.34
C MET A 72 -10.00 4.78 -0.09
N ALA A 73 -10.37 3.88 0.82
CA ALA A 73 -11.04 4.22 2.07
C ALA A 73 -10.22 5.18 2.96
N GLU A 74 -8.89 5.11 2.87
CA GLU A 74 -7.97 5.92 3.68
C GLU A 74 -8.10 7.41 3.39
N SER A 75 -8.69 7.79 2.26
CA SER A 75 -9.03 9.18 1.94
C SER A 75 -10.04 9.80 2.91
N ILE A 76 -10.78 8.96 3.64
CA ILE A 76 -11.74 9.35 4.69
C ILE A 76 -11.23 8.92 6.07
N VAL A 77 -10.75 7.67 6.21
CA VAL A 77 -10.42 7.10 7.53
C VAL A 77 -8.99 7.37 7.99
N GLY A 78 -8.11 7.83 7.08
CA GLY A 78 -6.66 7.93 7.26
C GLY A 78 -5.96 6.57 7.18
N ASP A 79 -4.63 6.59 7.01
CA ASP A 79 -3.82 5.36 7.06
C ASP A 79 -3.71 4.86 8.51
N ILE A 80 -4.43 3.78 8.84
CA ILE A 80 -4.49 3.19 10.17
C ILE A 80 -3.34 2.19 10.35
N SER A 81 -2.29 2.60 11.04
CA SER A 81 -1.14 1.74 11.34
C SER A 81 -1.43 0.71 12.45
N PRO A 82 -0.65 -0.38 12.54
CA PRO A 82 -0.67 -1.28 13.69
C PRO A 82 -0.37 -0.59 15.03
N GLY A 83 0.39 0.51 15.02
CA GLY A 83 0.74 1.29 16.21
C GLY A 83 -0.46 1.96 16.88
N MET A 84 -1.51 2.25 16.11
CA MET A 84 -2.76 2.87 16.57
C MET A 84 -3.67 1.89 17.35
N LYS A 85 -3.39 0.58 17.29
CA LYS A 85 -4.13 -0.47 18.04
C LYS A 85 -5.65 -0.46 17.81
N VAL A 86 -6.10 -0.05 16.62
CA VAL A 86 -7.50 -0.17 16.23
C VAL A 86 -7.81 -1.65 15.95
N PRO A 87 -8.87 -2.23 16.55
CA PRO A 87 -9.27 -3.62 16.25
C PRO A 87 -9.57 -3.82 14.76
N ALA A 88 -9.24 -4.99 14.22
CA ALA A 88 -9.38 -5.29 12.80
C ALA A 88 -10.83 -5.11 12.31
N GLU A 89 -11.80 -5.53 13.11
CA GLU A 89 -13.23 -5.43 12.82
C GLU A 89 -13.69 -3.97 12.76
N VAL A 90 -13.14 -3.12 13.64
CA VAL A 90 -13.45 -1.69 13.68
C VAL A 90 -12.78 -0.97 12.49
N LYS A 91 -11.56 -1.36 12.13
CA LYS A 91 -10.89 -0.87 10.92
C LYS A 91 -11.72 -1.20 9.69
N PHE A 92 -12.09 -2.47 9.54
CA PHE A 92 -12.91 -2.96 8.42
C PHE A 92 -14.26 -2.24 8.34
N GLU A 93 -14.97 -2.06 9.46
CA GLU A 93 -16.26 -1.35 9.47
C GLU A 93 -16.14 0.10 9.00
N ARG A 94 -15.10 0.81 9.46
CA ARG A 94 -14.82 2.19 9.05
C ARG A 94 -14.50 2.28 7.56
N GLU A 95 -13.65 1.39 7.07
CA GLU A 95 -13.23 1.35 5.66
C GLU A 95 -14.39 0.95 4.75
N SER A 96 -15.17 -0.06 5.13
CA SER A 96 -16.38 -0.48 4.43
C SER A 96 -17.41 0.66 4.34
N THR A 97 -17.59 1.42 5.41
CA THR A 97 -18.48 2.59 5.43
C THR A 97 -17.98 3.69 4.50
N ALA A 98 -16.67 3.98 4.52
CA ALA A 98 -16.02 4.95 3.64
C ALA A 98 -16.16 4.56 2.17
N MET A 99 -15.84 3.31 1.82
CA MET A 99 -15.97 2.78 0.46
C MET A 99 -17.40 2.87 -0.02
N LYS A 100 -18.37 2.40 0.77
CA LYS A 100 -19.80 2.47 0.42
C LYS A 100 -20.23 3.90 0.13
N HIS A 101 -19.81 4.86 0.95
CA HIS A 101 -20.12 6.27 0.72
C HIS A 101 -19.51 6.77 -0.60
N MET A 102 -18.20 6.61 -0.79
CA MET A 102 -17.49 7.07 -1.99
C MET A 102 -18.09 6.48 -3.26
N THR A 103 -18.28 5.16 -3.31
CA THR A 103 -18.75 4.49 -4.53
C THR A 103 -20.23 4.79 -4.84
N SER A 104 -21.03 5.13 -3.82
CA SER A 104 -22.43 5.55 -4.03
C SER A 104 -22.58 6.90 -4.72
N LEU A 105 -21.52 7.71 -4.78
CA LEU A 105 -21.52 8.98 -5.51
C LEU A 105 -21.45 8.74 -7.04
N VAL A 106 -20.84 7.64 -7.47
CA VAL A 106 -20.53 7.37 -8.89
C VAL A 106 -21.01 5.97 -9.37
N PRO A 107 -22.26 5.55 -9.07
CA PRO A 107 -22.73 4.19 -9.35
C PRO A 107 -22.70 3.85 -10.85
N ALA A 108 -23.11 4.80 -11.72
CA ALA A 108 -23.10 4.61 -13.17
C ALA A 108 -21.71 4.69 -13.82
N LEU A 109 -20.67 5.08 -13.06
CA LEU A 109 -19.29 5.23 -13.54
C LEU A 109 -18.35 4.14 -12.96
N GLY A 110 -18.91 3.01 -12.54
CA GLY A 110 -18.14 1.88 -12.03
C GLY A 110 -17.93 1.89 -10.51
N GLY A 111 -18.71 2.65 -9.75
CA GLY A 111 -18.65 2.63 -8.28
C GLY A 111 -18.83 1.22 -7.69
N GLU A 112 -19.76 0.42 -8.24
CA GLU A 112 -19.95 -0.97 -7.80
C GLU A 112 -18.72 -1.84 -8.09
N ASP A 113 -18.06 -1.66 -9.24
CA ASP A 113 -16.83 -2.38 -9.59
C ASP A 113 -15.67 -2.03 -8.63
N MET A 114 -15.50 -0.74 -8.31
CA MET A 114 -14.48 -0.28 -7.35
C MET A 114 -14.72 -0.88 -5.95
N LYS A 115 -15.97 -0.87 -5.49
CA LYS A 115 -16.35 -1.50 -4.22
C LYS A 115 -16.07 -3.00 -4.26
N GLY A 116 -16.44 -3.70 -5.33
CA GLY A 116 -16.20 -5.14 -5.48
C GLY A 116 -14.72 -5.51 -5.49
N LEU A 117 -13.86 -4.69 -6.11
CA LEU A 117 -12.41 -4.87 -6.08
C LEU A 117 -11.84 -4.69 -4.66
N TRP A 118 -12.33 -3.69 -3.91
CA TRP A 118 -11.96 -3.50 -2.51
C TRP A 118 -12.42 -4.68 -1.65
N GLU A 119 -13.66 -5.16 -1.82
CA GLU A 119 -14.18 -6.32 -1.08
C GLU A 119 -13.38 -7.60 -1.38
N GLU A 120 -13.00 -7.82 -2.64
CA GLU A 120 -12.15 -8.95 -3.02
C GLU A 120 -10.75 -8.86 -2.38
N TYR A 121 -10.15 -7.67 -2.36
CA TYR A 121 -8.89 -7.45 -1.68
C TYR A 121 -8.97 -7.73 -0.18
N GLU A 122 -10.03 -7.28 0.50
CA GLU A 122 -10.20 -7.53 1.93
C GLU A 122 -10.49 -9.00 2.24
N ALA A 123 -11.29 -9.68 1.40
CA ALA A 123 -11.63 -11.09 1.59
C ALA A 123 -10.43 -12.03 1.42
N GLN A 124 -9.47 -11.67 0.55
CA GLN A 124 -8.28 -12.49 0.27
C GLN A 124 -8.66 -13.94 -0.14
N GLU A 125 -9.61 -14.08 -1.08
CA GLU A 125 -10.11 -15.39 -1.53
C GLU A 125 -9.69 -15.76 -2.96
N THR A 126 -9.20 -14.80 -3.76
CA THR A 126 -8.78 -15.02 -5.16
C THR A 126 -7.26 -15.00 -5.31
N ALA A 127 -6.75 -15.65 -6.36
CA ALA A 127 -5.32 -15.65 -6.66
C ALA A 127 -4.79 -14.23 -6.94
N GLU A 128 -5.59 -13.40 -7.62
CA GLU A 128 -5.31 -11.98 -7.83
C GLU A 128 -5.21 -11.22 -6.52
N SER A 129 -6.15 -11.41 -5.58
CA SER A 129 -6.13 -10.71 -4.28
C SER A 129 -4.91 -11.08 -3.44
N HIS A 130 -4.47 -12.35 -3.49
CA HIS A 130 -3.25 -12.80 -2.84
C HIS A 130 -2.01 -12.17 -3.46
N PHE A 131 -1.96 -12.09 -4.79
CA PHE A 131 -0.84 -11.45 -5.48
C PHE A 131 -0.76 -9.96 -5.15
N VAL A 132 -1.89 -9.24 -5.16
CA VAL A 132 -1.93 -7.82 -4.82
C VAL A 132 -1.49 -7.58 -3.37
N ARG A 133 -1.87 -8.46 -2.44
CA ARG A 133 -1.39 -8.40 -1.03
C ARG A 133 0.12 -8.62 -0.92
N ASP A 134 0.68 -9.52 -1.71
CA ASP A 134 2.14 -9.70 -1.77
C ASP A 134 2.83 -8.45 -2.32
N MET A 135 2.21 -7.75 -3.29
CA MET A 135 2.74 -6.49 -3.82
C MET A 135 2.64 -5.34 -2.83
N ASP A 136 1.57 -5.23 -2.04
CA ASP A 136 1.42 -4.26 -0.95
C ASP A 136 2.61 -4.36 0.02
N LEU A 137 2.89 -5.57 0.49
CA LEU A 137 4.02 -5.84 1.36
C LEU A 137 5.36 -5.57 0.68
N LEU A 138 5.54 -6.00 -0.57
CA LEU A 138 6.80 -5.83 -1.28
C LEU A 138 7.11 -4.35 -1.52
N GLU A 139 6.11 -3.58 -1.93
CA GLU A 139 6.22 -2.15 -2.20
C GLU A 139 6.69 -1.41 -0.94
N MET A 140 6.06 -1.68 0.21
CA MET A 140 6.45 -1.12 1.50
C MET A 140 7.91 -1.45 1.84
N ILE A 141 8.39 -2.65 1.53
CA ILE A 141 9.77 -3.06 1.83
C ILE A 141 10.78 -2.42 0.88
N VAL A 142 10.43 -2.27 -0.40
CA VAL A 142 11.22 -1.49 -1.35
C VAL A 142 11.34 -0.04 -0.86
N GLN A 143 10.26 0.53 -0.34
CA GLN A 143 10.28 1.87 0.22
C GLN A 143 11.11 1.96 1.51
N ALA A 144 11.01 0.98 2.42
CA ALA A 144 11.86 0.89 3.60
C ALA A 144 13.34 0.90 3.20
N HIS A 145 13.71 0.07 2.21
CA HIS A 145 15.07 -0.01 1.69
C HIS A 145 15.57 1.35 1.17
N HIS A 146 14.72 2.07 0.42
CA HIS A 146 15.04 3.41 -0.06
C HIS A 146 15.24 4.42 1.10
N TYR A 147 14.38 4.38 2.11
CA TYR A 147 14.49 5.29 3.26
C TYR A 147 15.65 4.96 4.20
N GLU A 148 16.03 3.69 4.37
CA GLU A 148 17.23 3.33 5.14
C GLU A 148 18.49 3.97 4.57
N ALA A 149 18.59 4.02 3.23
CA ALA A 149 19.71 4.62 2.53
C ALA A 149 19.79 6.14 2.74
N SER A 150 18.65 6.83 2.72
CA SER A 150 18.62 8.31 2.76
C SER A 150 18.50 8.91 4.15
N ALA A 151 17.83 8.24 5.10
CA ALA A 151 17.50 8.81 6.41
C ALA A 151 18.40 8.34 7.56
N GLU A 152 19.38 7.48 7.28
CA GLU A 152 20.25 6.86 8.30
C GLU A 152 19.52 6.17 9.46
N LYS A 153 18.35 5.59 9.16
CA LYS A 153 17.56 4.84 10.14
C LYS A 153 17.64 3.34 9.91
N ASP A 154 17.43 2.62 11.01
CA ASP A 154 17.13 1.20 11.01
C ASP A 154 15.62 1.02 10.82
N LEU A 155 15.23 0.46 9.68
CA LEU A 155 13.84 0.12 9.34
C LEU A 155 13.70 -1.40 9.18
N SER A 156 14.60 -2.19 9.77
CA SER A 156 14.60 -3.66 9.72
C SER A 156 13.27 -4.28 10.17
N GLY A 157 12.53 -3.61 11.06
CA GLY A 157 11.19 -4.01 11.48
C GLY A 157 10.20 -4.18 10.32
N PHE A 158 10.32 -3.37 9.26
CA PHE A 158 9.46 -3.47 8.07
C PHE A 158 9.75 -4.72 7.23
N TYR A 159 11.01 -5.15 7.16
CA TYR A 159 11.39 -6.34 6.39
C TYR A 159 10.77 -7.62 6.96
N LYS A 160 10.55 -7.68 8.28
CA LYS A 160 9.87 -8.81 8.94
C LYS A 160 8.44 -8.98 8.45
N SER A 161 7.74 -7.89 8.14
CA SER A 161 6.39 -7.94 7.56
C SER A 161 6.36 -8.65 6.21
N GLY A 162 7.48 -8.64 5.48
CA GLY A 162 7.68 -9.32 4.20
C GLY A 162 7.74 -10.84 4.29
N ASP A 163 7.97 -11.42 5.46
CA ASP A 163 8.00 -12.88 5.61
C ASP A 163 6.66 -13.54 5.26
N ARG A 164 5.58 -12.75 5.24
CA ARG A 164 4.24 -13.13 4.81
C ARG A 164 4.10 -13.24 3.29
N ILE A 165 5.03 -12.70 2.50
CA ILE A 165 5.01 -12.76 1.04
C ILE A 165 5.10 -14.21 0.59
N LYS A 166 4.15 -14.64 -0.25
CA LYS A 166 4.04 -16.04 -0.71
C LYS A 166 4.56 -16.24 -2.12
N HIS A 167 4.32 -15.29 -3.01
CA HIS A 167 4.62 -15.41 -4.43
C HIS A 167 6.14 -15.53 -4.66
N PRO A 168 6.62 -16.58 -5.38
CA PRO A 168 8.04 -16.87 -5.49
C PRO A 168 8.89 -15.73 -6.06
N TRP A 169 8.38 -15.03 -7.08
CA TRP A 169 9.06 -13.87 -7.67
C TRP A 169 9.23 -12.72 -6.67
N ALA A 170 8.20 -12.44 -5.87
CA ALA A 170 8.24 -11.39 -4.86
C ALA A 170 9.19 -11.76 -3.71
N ARG A 171 9.22 -13.04 -3.31
CA ARG A 171 10.18 -13.56 -2.32
C ARG A 171 11.62 -13.41 -2.78
N GLN A 172 11.92 -13.66 -4.06
CA GLN A 172 13.28 -13.47 -4.57
C GLN A 172 13.74 -12.01 -4.46
N ILE A 173 12.85 -11.05 -4.77
CA ILE A 173 13.14 -9.63 -4.61
C ILE A 173 13.35 -9.29 -3.13
N LEU A 174 12.46 -9.76 -2.24
CA LEU A 174 12.58 -9.56 -0.80
C LEU A 174 13.93 -10.03 -0.25
N GLU A 175 14.36 -11.25 -0.59
CA GLU A 175 15.63 -11.79 -0.10
C GLU A 175 16.83 -10.99 -0.62
N THR A 176 16.74 -10.45 -1.85
CA THR A 176 17.74 -9.53 -2.38
C THR A 176 17.79 -8.24 -1.55
N LEU A 177 16.63 -7.63 -1.27
CA LEU A 177 16.54 -6.41 -0.45
C LEU A 177 17.06 -6.62 0.97
N LYS A 178 16.76 -7.76 1.60
CA LYS A 178 17.31 -8.14 2.92
C LYS A 178 18.83 -8.30 2.88
N ALA A 179 19.36 -8.94 1.84
CA ALA A 179 20.79 -9.14 1.69
C ALA A 179 21.54 -7.82 1.52
N THR A 180 20.95 -6.84 0.84
CA THR A 180 21.56 -5.54 0.52
C THR A 180 21.08 -4.38 1.41
N SER A 181 20.38 -4.64 2.53
CA SER A 181 19.84 -3.58 3.40
C SER A 181 20.92 -2.57 3.82
N PRO A 182 20.72 -1.25 3.58
CA PRO A 182 21.70 -0.23 3.96
C PRO A 182 22.00 -0.21 5.46
N ALA A 183 21.00 -0.43 6.31
CA ALA A 183 21.19 -0.49 7.76
C ALA A 183 22.08 -1.68 8.16
N LYS A 184 21.83 -2.86 7.58
CA LYS A 184 22.65 -4.06 7.78
C LYS A 184 24.10 -3.82 7.35
N LEU A 185 24.31 -3.32 6.15
CA LEU A 185 25.65 -3.07 5.61
C LEU A 185 26.44 -2.06 6.45
N ARG A 186 25.77 -1.01 6.95
CA ARG A 186 26.38 -0.06 7.91
C ARG A 186 26.77 -0.73 9.22
N ALA A 187 25.92 -1.58 9.79
CA ALA A 187 26.21 -2.30 11.03
C ALA A 187 27.40 -3.27 10.87
N GLU A 188 27.45 -4.00 9.76
CA GLU A 188 28.57 -4.90 9.43
C GLU A 188 29.88 -4.12 9.25
N ALA A 189 29.84 -2.97 8.56
CA ALA A 189 31.01 -2.11 8.39
C ALA A 189 31.51 -1.53 9.74
N ALA A 190 30.59 -1.11 10.62
CA ALA A 190 30.92 -0.61 11.94
C ALA A 190 31.54 -1.71 12.84
N ALA A 191 31.05 -2.94 12.75
CA ALA A 191 31.60 -4.08 13.49
C ALA A 191 32.99 -4.54 12.98
N ALA A 192 33.27 -4.32 11.70
CA ALA A 192 34.56 -4.64 11.08
C ALA A 192 35.64 -3.55 11.29
N ALA A 193 35.26 -2.37 11.79
CA ALA A 193 36.21 -1.28 12.03
C ALA A 193 37.16 -1.64 13.20
N PRO A 194 38.49 -1.52 13.04
CA PRO A 194 39.43 -1.78 14.12
C PRO A 194 39.18 -0.80 15.27
N ALA A 195 39.24 -1.31 16.52
CA ALA A 195 39.14 -0.47 17.70
C ALA A 195 40.24 0.60 17.64
N VAL A 196 39.85 1.87 17.60
CA VAL A 196 40.79 2.99 17.67
C VAL A 196 41.50 2.89 19.03
N GLN A 197 42.79 2.53 19.00
CA GLN A 197 43.69 2.58 20.15
C GLN A 197 44.06 4.00 20.50
#